data_AF-A0AB33EY25-F1
#
_entry.id   AF-A0AB33EY25-F1
#
_cell.length_a   1.000
_cell.length_b   1.000
_cell.length_c   1.000
_cell.angle_alpha   90.00
_cell.angle_beta   90.00
_cell.angle_gamma   90.00
#
_symmetry.space_group_name_H-M   'P 1'
#
loop_
_entity.id
_entity.type
_entity.pdbx_description
1 polymer ?
#
loop_
_entity_poly.entity_id
_entity_poly.type
_entity_poly.pdbx_seq_one_letter_code
_entity_poly.pdbx_strand_id
1 'polypeptide(L)'
;MTEEHLGTNRSWSRRRVLTVAAAAAGAASLAAAGAAATLSGDSPLRFRYDPFEIRDLPQGQRPYYSGVRLPIVDSGTHDEHGARMSMLGGKLYDHPVGQAQYGINLLETYRVTGEQVFLDRAMTQAQRLIDRRVVHQGGWFYPYRFRHAMHRETDVYETPWYSMMAQGQALSLFVRLAQVVGERTPWREAADATFASYRVPPVAGEPWGMYVKDELLWLEEYAHPKRVRGDRTYNGHIFSAFGLWDYWTMSRDAKAKQILQGAITTARDVHHLVRTRQWRSRYCLTHRKDAGMYHSTHIIQHAVLHAITGDPAFAGIMDLFYSDHPTRGVSGTVVLAAGDHEGYRFDASGTVLDRKRVTLTRPAEAASAERHKVLRQTGIWYDLTEGALSGYLVREIPGRSYQRGRAAPIGYRIPRPAVVVAAPGRAYSVDEAGRVTSVAADLAVGDTVTVDLRAALDGVQHYRLASGAHAGQWVRLDTLRSAGPA
;
A
#
# COMPACT_ATOMS: atom_id res chain seq x y z
N MET A 1 -6.33 -5.10 -68.60
CA MET A 1 -6.76 -6.50 -68.82
C MET A 1 -7.16 -7.06 -67.46
N THR A 2 -8.40 -7.43 -67.20
CA THR A 2 -9.64 -7.32 -68.01
C THR A 2 -10.81 -7.49 -67.03
N GLU A 3 -11.96 -6.87 -67.31
CA GLU A 3 -13.20 -7.04 -66.55
C GLU A 3 -13.97 -8.32 -66.94
N GLU A 4 -15.16 -8.49 -66.35
CA GLU A 4 -16.31 -9.27 -66.86
C GLU A 4 -16.26 -10.82 -66.82
N HIS A 5 -17.37 -11.56 -66.70
CA HIS A 5 -18.70 -11.34 -66.07
C HIS A 5 -19.50 -12.69 -66.07
N LEU A 6 -20.76 -12.70 -65.59
CA LEU A 6 -21.76 -13.80 -65.69
C LEU A 6 -21.47 -15.07 -64.83
N GLY A 7 -22.41 -15.89 -64.34
CA GLY A 7 -23.89 -15.93 -64.36
C GLY A 7 -24.40 -17.40 -64.23
N THR A 8 -25.60 -17.78 -63.74
CA THR A 8 -26.75 -17.10 -63.10
C THR A 8 -27.61 -18.13 -62.28
N ASN A 9 -28.61 -17.67 -61.52
CA ASN A 9 -29.87 -18.38 -61.11
C ASN A 9 -29.86 -19.74 -60.37
N ARG A 10 -30.54 -19.81 -59.21
CA ARG A 10 -31.83 -20.56 -59.05
C ARG A 10 -32.57 -20.39 -57.70
N SER A 11 -33.86 -20.04 -57.83
CA SER A 11 -35.04 -20.42 -57.02
C SER A 11 -34.98 -20.47 -55.47
N TRP A 12 -35.68 -19.48 -54.90
CA TRP A 12 -36.38 -19.46 -53.61
C TRP A 12 -36.99 -20.78 -53.12
N SER A 13 -36.84 -21.06 -51.80
CA SER A 13 -37.89 -21.71 -51.02
C SER A 13 -38.06 -21.00 -49.67
N ARG A 14 -39.31 -20.82 -49.21
CA ARG A 14 -39.64 -20.02 -48.02
C ARG A 14 -39.53 -20.87 -46.74
N ARG A 15 -38.74 -20.43 -45.76
CA ARG A 15 -38.93 -20.80 -44.35
C ARG A 15 -39.07 -19.54 -43.50
N ARG A 16 -40.04 -19.58 -42.57
CA ARG A 16 -40.40 -18.46 -41.69
C ARG A 16 -39.26 -18.20 -40.71
N VAL A 17 -38.71 -16.98 -40.72
CA VAL A 17 -37.87 -16.47 -39.63
C VAL A 17 -38.81 -15.84 -38.60
N LEU A 18 -38.88 -16.44 -37.40
CA LEU A 18 -39.46 -15.78 -36.24
C LEU A 18 -38.40 -14.83 -35.68
N THR A 19 -38.75 -13.55 -35.61
CA THR A 19 -37.93 -12.50 -34.99
C THR A 19 -37.78 -12.76 -33.49
N VAL A 20 -36.56 -13.05 -33.06
CA VAL A 20 -36.12 -12.80 -31.69
C VAL A 20 -35.32 -11.50 -31.71
N ALA A 21 -35.90 -10.44 -31.16
CA ALA A 21 -35.20 -9.19 -30.94
C ALA A 21 -34.17 -9.39 -29.82
N ALA A 22 -32.91 -9.63 -30.21
CA ALA A 22 -31.80 -9.57 -29.26
C ALA A 22 -31.59 -8.11 -28.85
N ALA A 23 -32.02 -7.76 -27.63
CA ALA A 23 -31.70 -6.47 -27.03
C ALA A 23 -30.17 -6.38 -26.86
N ALA A 24 -29.53 -5.53 -27.66
CA ALA A 24 -28.11 -5.25 -27.55
C ALA A 24 -27.84 -4.39 -26.30
N ALA A 25 -27.81 -5.03 -25.13
CA ALA A 25 -27.31 -4.43 -23.92
C ALA A 25 -25.82 -4.10 -24.14
N GLY A 26 -25.50 -2.81 -24.14
CA GLY A 26 -24.19 -2.31 -24.53
C GLY A 26 -23.07 -2.86 -23.63
N ALA A 27 -22.25 -3.75 -24.17
CA ALA A 27 -20.92 -3.99 -23.64
C ALA A 27 -20.10 -2.71 -23.83
N ALA A 28 -20.08 -1.86 -22.81
CA ALA A 28 -19.20 -0.70 -22.77
C ALA A 28 -17.75 -1.19 -22.85
N SER A 29 -17.15 -1.07 -24.03
CA SER A 29 -15.76 -1.40 -24.24
C SER A 29 -14.91 -0.49 -23.35
N LEU A 30 -14.15 -1.08 -22.42
CA LEU A 30 -13.03 -0.43 -21.75
C LEU A 30 -11.88 -0.24 -22.76
N ALA A 31 -12.16 0.58 -23.78
CA ALA A 31 -11.12 1.18 -24.60
C ALA A 31 -10.39 2.18 -23.71
N ALA A 32 -9.08 2.00 -23.55
CA ALA A 32 -8.22 3.02 -22.96
C ALA A 32 -8.19 4.23 -23.89
N ALA A 33 -9.14 5.15 -23.70
CA ALA A 33 -9.14 6.43 -24.40
C ALA A 33 -7.88 7.18 -23.97
N GLY A 34 -6.94 7.36 -24.90
CA GLY A 34 -5.76 8.18 -24.71
C GLY A 34 -6.16 9.65 -24.62
N ALA A 35 -6.65 10.06 -23.44
CA ALA A 35 -6.75 11.47 -23.09
C ALA A 35 -5.34 12.07 -23.18
N ALA A 36 -5.21 13.22 -23.83
CA ALA A 36 -3.95 13.96 -23.85
C ALA A 36 -3.51 14.23 -22.41
N ALA A 37 -2.24 13.97 -22.11
CA ALA A 37 -1.67 14.14 -20.79
C ALA A 37 -1.92 15.56 -20.25
N THR A 38 -2.63 15.69 -19.12
CA THR A 38 -2.77 16.99 -18.46
C THR A 38 -1.45 17.34 -17.83
N LEU A 39 -0.85 18.47 -18.22
CA LEU A 39 0.43 18.94 -17.69
C LEU A 39 0.19 20.12 -16.74
N SER A 40 0.89 20.16 -15.61
CA SER A 40 0.83 21.29 -14.67
C SER A 40 1.30 22.59 -15.34
N GLY A 41 0.48 23.64 -15.23
CA GLY A 41 0.80 24.99 -15.73
C GLY A 41 1.33 25.94 -14.65
N ASP A 42 0.81 25.84 -13.41
CA ASP A 42 1.03 26.83 -12.33
C ASP A 42 2.08 26.39 -11.28
N SER A 43 2.82 25.33 -11.59
CA SER A 43 3.90 24.78 -10.78
C SER A 43 5.26 25.17 -11.39
N PRO A 44 6.32 25.43 -10.60
CA PRO A 44 7.69 25.59 -11.12
C PRO A 44 8.19 24.33 -11.86
N LEU A 45 7.50 23.21 -11.69
CA LEU A 45 7.75 21.94 -12.38
C LEU A 45 6.52 21.56 -13.21
N ARG A 46 6.75 21.39 -14.53
CA ARG A 46 5.77 20.85 -15.48
C ARG A 46 5.80 19.32 -15.42
N PHE A 47 4.72 18.71 -14.94
CA PHE A 47 4.54 17.26 -14.79
C PHE A 47 3.16 16.83 -15.27
N ARG A 48 3.04 15.56 -15.68
CA ARG A 48 1.78 14.92 -16.01
C ARG A 48 0.99 14.60 -14.74
N TYR A 49 -0.30 14.87 -14.76
CA TYR A 49 -1.25 14.41 -13.76
C TYR A 49 -2.58 14.01 -14.40
N ASP A 50 -3.23 13.04 -13.78
CA ASP A 50 -4.61 12.68 -14.05
C ASP A 50 -5.51 13.43 -13.03
N PRO A 51 -6.64 14.02 -13.45
CA PRO A 51 -7.46 14.89 -12.61
C PRO A 51 -8.37 14.12 -11.65
N PHE A 52 -7.81 13.22 -10.84
CA PHE A 52 -8.55 12.41 -9.87
C PHE A 52 -9.47 13.25 -8.98
N GLU A 53 -10.67 12.76 -8.71
CA GLU A 53 -11.49 13.27 -7.62
C GLU A 53 -10.78 12.96 -6.29
N ILE A 54 -10.21 13.98 -5.66
CA ILE A 54 -9.62 13.84 -4.32
C ILE A 54 -10.73 13.98 -3.29
N ARG A 55 -10.92 12.95 -2.47
CA ARG A 55 -11.96 12.87 -1.46
C ARG A 55 -11.43 13.28 -0.09
N ASP A 56 -12.26 13.99 0.68
CA ASP A 56 -12.09 14.03 2.14
C ASP A 56 -12.63 12.72 2.72
N LEU A 57 -11.90 12.14 3.66
CA LEU A 57 -12.13 10.77 4.11
C LEU A 57 -12.62 10.77 5.56
N PRO A 58 -13.63 9.94 5.91
CA PRO A 58 -14.01 9.74 7.30
C PRO A 58 -12.84 9.12 8.08
N GLN A 59 -12.75 9.40 9.38
CA GLN A 59 -11.57 9.13 10.21
C GLN A 59 -10.96 7.72 10.03
N GLY A 60 -11.78 6.66 9.98
CA GLY A 60 -11.32 5.27 9.81
C GLY A 60 -10.63 4.93 8.48
N GLN A 61 -10.75 5.80 7.48
CA GLN A 61 -10.21 5.61 6.13
C GLN A 61 -8.99 6.51 5.84
N ARG A 62 -8.71 7.49 6.72
CA ARG A 62 -7.63 8.47 6.54
C ARG A 62 -6.24 7.82 6.51
N PRO A 63 -5.24 8.47 5.86
CA PRO A 63 -3.83 8.16 6.09
C PRO A 63 -3.51 8.11 7.59
N TYR A 64 -2.60 7.21 7.96
CA TYR A 64 -2.14 6.99 9.33
C TYR A 64 -3.20 6.55 10.36
N TYR A 65 -4.47 6.34 9.98
CA TYR A 65 -5.50 5.84 10.90
C TYR A 65 -5.06 4.54 11.58
N SER A 66 -5.07 4.56 12.91
CA SER A 66 -4.67 3.45 13.77
C SER A 66 -5.62 3.31 14.97
N GLY A 67 -5.87 2.07 15.38
CA GLY A 67 -6.50 1.75 16.67
C GLY A 67 -5.50 1.35 17.76
N VAL A 68 -4.20 1.30 17.43
CA VAL A 68 -3.14 0.92 18.38
C VAL A 68 -2.90 2.08 19.34
N ARG A 69 -2.98 1.80 20.64
CA ARG A 69 -2.71 2.75 21.72
C ARG A 69 -1.24 2.67 22.11
N LEU A 70 -0.55 3.81 22.15
CA LEU A 70 0.79 3.89 22.72
C LEU A 70 0.73 3.86 24.27
N PRO A 71 1.74 3.31 24.95
CA PRO A 71 1.81 3.31 26.41
C PRO A 71 2.10 4.71 26.97
N ILE A 72 1.59 5.01 28.17
CA ILE A 72 1.92 6.24 28.90
C ILE A 72 3.43 6.30 29.19
N VAL A 73 4.05 5.19 29.58
CA VAL A 73 5.52 5.10 29.73
C VAL A 73 6.12 4.68 28.38
N ASP A 74 6.84 5.59 27.74
CA ASP A 74 7.56 5.32 26.50
C ASP A 74 9.05 5.07 26.77
N SER A 75 9.52 3.87 26.47
CA SER A 75 10.91 3.43 26.64
C SER A 75 11.81 3.73 25.44
N GLY A 76 11.30 4.37 24.40
CA GLY A 76 12.06 4.77 23.23
C GLY A 76 13.09 5.88 23.50
N THR A 77 13.97 6.11 22.54
CA THR A 77 15.06 7.08 22.66
C THR A 77 14.56 8.51 22.48
N HIS A 78 14.83 9.37 23.46
CA HIS A 78 14.48 10.79 23.43
C HIS A 78 15.68 11.67 23.79
N ASP A 79 15.58 12.98 23.53
CA ASP A 79 16.42 13.97 24.21
C ASP A 79 15.80 14.42 25.54
N GLU A 80 16.49 15.33 26.25
CA GLU A 80 16.08 15.87 27.55
C GLU A 80 14.76 16.65 27.54
N HIS A 81 14.25 17.01 26.35
CA HIS A 81 12.95 17.67 26.17
C HIS A 81 11.84 16.70 25.76
N GLY A 82 12.13 15.39 25.65
CA GLY A 82 11.16 14.38 25.22
C GLY A 82 10.94 14.33 23.70
N ALA A 83 11.79 14.98 22.89
CA ALA A 83 11.74 14.81 21.43
C ALA A 83 12.33 13.45 21.04
N ARG A 84 11.70 12.74 20.10
CA ARG A 84 12.13 11.42 19.62
C ARG A 84 13.44 11.56 18.85
N MET A 85 14.44 10.77 19.22
CA MET A 85 15.78 10.81 18.63
C MET A 85 16.18 9.47 18.03
N SER A 86 17.08 9.49 17.05
CA SER A 86 17.74 8.28 16.54
C SER A 86 19.16 8.15 17.09
N MET A 87 19.49 6.99 17.64
CA MET A 87 20.84 6.65 18.09
C MET A 87 21.64 6.09 16.91
N LEU A 88 22.63 6.83 16.42
CA LEU A 88 23.48 6.46 15.29
C LEU A 88 24.96 6.59 15.69
N GLY A 89 25.70 5.47 15.67
CA GLY A 89 27.12 5.46 16.03
C GLY A 89 27.41 5.94 17.46
N GLY A 90 26.51 5.67 18.41
CA GLY A 90 26.62 6.12 19.80
C GLY A 90 26.23 7.57 20.05
N LYS A 91 25.73 8.30 19.05
CA LYS A 91 25.26 9.69 19.18
C LYS A 91 23.78 9.83 18.82
N LEU A 92 23.09 10.69 19.56
CA LEU A 92 21.71 11.09 19.27
C LEU A 92 21.66 12.10 18.12
N TYR A 93 20.71 11.87 17.20
CA TYR A 93 20.38 12.78 16.11
C TYR A 93 18.88 13.00 16.00
N ASP A 94 18.50 14.23 15.65
CA ASP A 94 17.17 14.52 15.12
C ASP A 94 16.90 13.67 13.87
N HIS A 95 15.71 13.06 13.83
CA HIS A 95 15.26 12.24 12.71
C HIS A 95 13.84 12.67 12.34
N PRO A 96 13.68 13.64 11.43
CA PRO A 96 12.39 14.28 11.14
C PRO A 96 11.22 13.31 10.87
N VAL A 97 11.45 12.25 10.08
CA VAL A 97 10.46 11.18 9.87
C VAL A 97 10.04 10.49 11.18
N GLY A 98 10.98 10.27 12.09
CA GLY A 98 10.74 9.55 13.35
C GLY A 98 9.96 10.39 14.35
N GLN A 99 10.29 11.69 14.43
CA GLN A 99 9.56 12.69 15.22
C GLN A 99 8.13 12.85 14.68
N ALA A 100 7.97 13.03 13.37
CA ALA A 100 6.66 13.17 12.73
C ALA A 100 5.77 11.92 12.91
N GLN A 101 6.29 10.72 12.63
CA GLN A 101 5.55 9.46 12.82
C GLN A 101 5.15 9.24 14.27
N TYR A 102 6.03 9.52 15.22
CA TYR A 102 5.72 9.40 16.64
C TYR A 102 4.62 10.39 17.04
N GLY A 103 4.72 11.66 16.63
CA GLY A 103 3.67 12.66 16.84
C GLY A 103 2.31 12.25 16.27
N ILE A 104 2.27 11.71 15.05
CA ILE A 104 1.00 11.25 14.42
C ILE A 104 0.40 10.06 15.20
N ASN A 105 1.22 9.09 15.61
CA ASN A 105 0.74 7.94 16.40
C ASN A 105 0.26 8.34 17.81
N LEU A 106 0.88 9.36 18.40
CA LEU A 106 0.42 9.98 19.64
C LEU A 106 -0.94 10.66 19.46
N LEU A 107 -1.18 11.37 18.35
CA LEU A 107 -2.50 11.94 18.04
C LEU A 107 -3.57 10.87 17.80
N GLU A 108 -3.26 9.77 17.12
CA GLU A 108 -4.19 8.64 16.98
C GLU A 108 -4.48 7.96 18.34
N THR A 109 -3.50 7.93 19.26
CA THR A 109 -3.71 7.46 20.63
C THR A 109 -4.62 8.43 21.41
N TYR A 110 -4.30 9.73 21.40
CA TYR A 110 -5.12 10.79 22.01
C TYR A 110 -6.57 10.77 21.51
N ARG A 111 -6.77 10.60 20.20
CA ARG A 111 -8.10 10.48 19.58
C ARG A 111 -8.93 9.30 20.13
N VAL A 112 -8.28 8.26 20.65
CA VAL A 112 -8.93 7.05 21.19
C VAL A 112 -9.05 7.09 22.72
N THR A 113 -8.14 7.75 23.44
CA THR A 113 -8.10 7.76 24.91
C THR A 113 -8.55 9.07 25.55
N GLY A 114 -8.41 10.21 24.86
CA GLY A 114 -8.59 11.55 25.42
C GLY A 114 -7.47 12.01 26.37
N GLU A 115 -6.43 11.20 26.59
CA GLU A 115 -5.40 11.48 27.59
C GLU A 115 -4.40 12.55 27.12
N GLN A 116 -4.44 13.72 27.75
CA GLN A 116 -3.69 14.92 27.38
C GLN A 116 -2.17 14.69 27.18
N VAL A 117 -1.56 13.78 27.95
CA VAL A 117 -0.13 13.43 27.85
C VAL A 117 0.31 13.03 26.44
N PHE A 118 -0.58 12.42 25.64
CA PHE A 118 -0.27 12.07 24.26
C PHE A 118 -0.31 13.29 23.33
N LEU A 119 -1.26 14.21 23.53
CA LEU A 119 -1.33 15.46 22.78
C LEU A 119 -0.13 16.37 23.09
N ASP A 120 0.25 16.49 24.36
CA ASP A 120 1.43 17.27 24.78
C ASP A 120 2.71 16.75 24.14
N ARG A 121 2.93 15.43 24.16
CA ARG A 121 4.08 14.81 23.48
C ARG A 121 4.05 14.98 21.97
N ALA A 122 2.87 15.00 21.34
CA ALA A 122 2.74 15.25 19.91
C ALA A 122 3.14 16.69 19.57
N MET A 123 2.73 17.65 20.41
CA MET A 123 3.18 19.05 20.31
C MET A 123 4.69 19.18 20.53
N THR A 124 5.31 18.43 21.46
CA THR A 124 6.78 18.37 21.60
C THR A 124 7.47 17.95 20.29
N GLN A 125 6.96 16.92 19.59
CA GLN A 125 7.56 16.48 18.32
C GLN A 125 7.42 17.54 17.23
N ALA A 126 6.24 18.17 17.14
CA ALA A 126 5.98 19.23 16.19
C ALA A 126 6.85 20.47 16.46
N GLN A 127 6.95 20.92 17.71
CA GLN A 127 7.81 22.04 18.08
C GLN A 127 9.26 21.76 17.73
N ARG A 128 9.78 20.56 18.01
CA ARG A 128 11.15 20.20 17.64
C ARG A 128 11.42 20.30 16.13
N LEU A 129 10.46 19.88 15.30
CA LEU A 129 10.55 20.05 13.85
C LEU A 129 10.62 21.53 13.46
N ILE A 130 9.77 22.39 14.06
CA ILE A 130 9.79 23.85 13.85
C ILE A 130 11.15 24.43 14.26
N ASP A 131 11.68 24.07 15.43
CA ASP A 131 12.93 24.63 15.97
C ASP A 131 14.18 24.25 15.15
N ARG A 132 14.15 23.10 14.46
CA ARG A 132 15.27 22.58 13.67
C ARG A 132 15.18 22.86 12.17
N ARG A 133 14.11 23.51 11.71
CA ARG A 133 13.86 23.81 10.29
C ARG A 133 14.96 24.65 9.64
N VAL A 134 15.07 24.52 8.32
CA VAL A 134 15.81 25.43 7.44
C VAL A 134 14.79 26.12 6.54
N VAL A 135 14.82 27.45 6.49
CA VAL A 135 13.96 28.24 5.60
C VAL A 135 14.69 28.48 4.28
N HIS A 136 14.09 28.12 3.15
CA HIS A 136 14.63 28.37 1.82
C HIS A 136 13.49 28.64 0.83
N GLN A 137 13.56 29.77 0.12
CA GLN A 137 12.51 30.26 -0.80
C GLN A 137 11.09 30.25 -0.17
N GLY A 138 10.99 30.59 1.12
CA GLY A 138 9.75 30.57 1.90
C GLY A 138 9.32 29.17 2.39
N GLY A 139 9.86 28.09 1.81
CA GLY A 139 9.64 26.72 2.27
C GLY A 139 10.40 26.39 3.55
N TRP A 140 9.76 25.67 4.47
CA TRP A 140 10.40 25.08 5.64
C TRP A 140 10.84 23.65 5.34
N PHE A 141 12.13 23.37 5.43
CA PHE A 141 12.73 22.05 5.23
C PHE A 141 13.23 21.46 6.55
N TYR A 142 13.07 20.15 6.74
CA TYR A 142 13.52 19.44 7.95
C TYR A 142 14.84 18.70 7.71
N PRO A 143 16.00 19.22 8.16
CA PRO A 143 17.31 18.71 7.80
C PRO A 143 17.69 17.45 8.57
N TYR A 144 18.21 16.45 7.85
CA TYR A 144 18.95 15.35 8.43
C TYR A 144 20.41 15.79 8.65
N ARG A 145 20.86 15.78 9.92
CA ARG A 145 22.21 16.21 10.32
C ARG A 145 23.17 15.06 10.62
N PHE A 146 22.95 13.90 10.00
CA PHE A 146 23.88 12.78 9.95
C PHE A 146 24.12 12.31 8.52
N ARG A 147 25.32 11.77 8.25
CA ARG A 147 25.70 11.21 6.95
C ARG A 147 24.93 9.92 6.68
N HIS A 148 24.33 9.80 5.49
CA HIS A 148 23.58 8.60 5.09
C HIS A 148 24.19 7.96 3.83
N ALA A 149 24.57 6.68 3.91
CA ALA A 149 25.05 5.90 2.77
C ALA A 149 23.91 5.05 2.21
N MET A 150 23.33 5.49 1.09
CA MET A 150 22.13 4.88 0.51
C MET A 150 22.39 3.41 0.16
N HIS A 151 21.61 2.51 0.75
CA HIS A 151 21.71 1.06 0.57
C HIS A 151 23.10 0.42 0.82
N ARG A 152 24.03 1.15 1.43
CA ARG A 152 25.48 0.84 1.51
C ARG A 152 26.21 0.85 0.14
N GLU A 153 25.67 1.58 -0.82
CA GLU A 153 26.23 1.80 -2.16
C GLU A 153 27.00 3.14 -2.22
N THR A 154 27.42 3.55 -3.42
CA THR A 154 28.22 4.77 -3.64
C THR A 154 27.47 6.09 -3.47
N ASP A 155 26.13 6.06 -3.38
CA ASP A 155 25.31 7.26 -3.16
C ASP A 155 25.32 7.68 -1.69
N VAL A 156 26.20 8.63 -1.36
CA VAL A 156 26.36 9.16 -0.01
C VAL A 156 25.78 10.57 0.10
N TYR A 157 24.88 10.73 1.07
CA TYR A 157 24.19 11.96 1.41
C TYR A 157 24.91 12.58 2.60
N GLU A 158 25.79 13.54 2.30
CA GLU A 158 26.44 14.37 3.32
C GLU A 158 25.47 15.40 3.92
N THR A 159 25.83 15.98 5.06
CA THR A 159 24.91 16.83 5.84
C THR A 159 24.92 18.29 5.40
N PRO A 160 23.78 19.01 5.50
CA PRO A 160 22.43 18.48 5.67
C PRO A 160 21.88 17.88 4.38
N TRP A 161 21.00 16.89 4.51
CA TRP A 161 20.15 16.40 3.41
C TRP A 161 18.67 16.41 3.82
N TYR A 162 17.78 16.30 2.84
CA TYR A 162 16.34 16.50 3.01
C TYR A 162 15.54 15.34 2.40
N SER A 163 14.29 15.20 2.86
CA SER A 163 13.41 14.09 2.49
C SER A 163 11.97 14.55 2.34
N MET A 164 11.34 14.30 1.19
CA MET A 164 9.93 14.62 0.99
C MET A 164 9.00 13.74 1.86
N MET A 165 9.46 12.56 2.30
CA MET A 165 8.76 11.78 3.32
C MET A 165 8.74 12.50 4.66
N ALA A 166 9.86 13.12 5.06
CA ALA A 166 9.88 14.00 6.23
C ALA A 166 8.94 15.20 6.05
N GLN A 167 9.01 15.89 4.90
CA GLN A 167 8.13 17.02 4.61
C GLN A 167 6.66 16.64 4.71
N GLY A 168 6.23 15.51 4.13
CA GLY A 168 4.83 15.08 4.16
C GLY A 168 4.36 14.59 5.52
N GLN A 169 5.19 13.88 6.27
CA GLN A 169 4.83 13.43 7.62
C GLN A 169 4.81 14.61 8.61
N ALA A 170 5.74 15.56 8.50
CA ALA A 170 5.69 16.80 9.27
C ALA A 170 4.43 17.62 8.93
N LEU A 171 4.12 17.80 7.63
CA LEU A 171 2.90 18.46 7.17
C LEU A 171 1.62 17.79 7.73
N SER A 172 1.57 16.46 7.71
CA SER A 172 0.49 15.66 8.30
C SER A 172 0.32 15.94 9.80
N LEU A 173 1.43 15.98 10.55
CA LEU A 173 1.43 16.27 11.99
C LEU A 173 0.93 17.69 12.28
N PHE A 174 1.43 18.70 11.56
CA PHE A 174 1.03 20.10 11.76
C PHE A 174 -0.44 20.35 11.43
N VAL A 175 -0.94 19.80 10.33
CA VAL A 175 -2.36 19.90 9.96
C VAL A 175 -3.24 19.28 11.04
N ARG A 176 -2.91 18.08 11.52
CA ARG A 176 -3.69 17.38 12.56
C ARG A 176 -3.66 18.12 13.89
N LEU A 177 -2.51 18.70 14.27
CA LEU A 177 -2.43 19.56 15.45
C LEU A 177 -3.25 20.85 15.29
N ALA A 178 -3.23 21.50 14.12
CA ALA A 178 -4.08 22.66 13.85
C ALA A 178 -5.58 22.31 13.92
N GLN A 179 -5.98 21.11 13.45
CA GLN A 179 -7.35 20.62 13.55
C GLN A 179 -7.78 20.26 14.98
N VAL A 180 -6.87 19.74 15.81
CA VAL A 180 -7.16 19.31 17.20
C VAL A 180 -7.11 20.48 18.20
N VAL A 181 -6.12 21.37 18.07
CA VAL A 181 -5.84 22.46 19.03
C VAL A 181 -6.40 23.81 18.54
N GLY A 182 -6.77 23.89 17.26
CA GLY A 182 -7.32 25.08 16.61
C GLY A 182 -6.32 25.80 15.70
N GLU A 183 -6.81 26.39 14.62
CA GLU A 183 -5.96 26.95 13.54
C GLU A 183 -5.20 28.23 13.92
N ARG A 184 -5.49 28.87 15.05
CA ARG A 184 -4.76 30.05 15.55
C ARG A 184 -3.45 29.68 16.29
N THR A 185 -2.94 28.49 16.04
CA THR A 185 -1.72 27.93 16.64
C THR A 185 -0.54 28.01 15.66
N PRO A 186 0.73 27.94 16.12
CA PRO A 186 1.90 27.89 15.25
C PRO A 186 1.88 26.70 14.27
N TRP A 187 1.05 25.68 14.53
CA TRP A 187 0.86 24.52 13.66
C TRP A 187 0.29 24.89 12.28
N ARG A 188 -0.56 25.92 12.20
CA ARG A 188 -1.11 26.40 10.92
C ARG A 188 -0.03 27.04 10.05
N GLU A 189 0.77 27.94 10.63
CA GLU A 189 1.93 28.55 9.95
C GLU A 189 2.94 27.46 9.51
N ALA A 190 3.22 26.51 10.40
CA ALA A 190 4.12 25.40 10.10
C ALA A 190 3.61 24.53 8.94
N ALA A 191 2.30 24.27 8.86
CA ALA A 191 1.69 23.56 7.73
C ALA A 191 1.81 24.36 6.42
N ASP A 192 1.43 25.64 6.43
CA ASP A 192 1.50 26.51 5.24
C ASP A 192 2.95 26.67 4.73
N ALA A 193 3.91 26.87 5.63
CA ALA A 193 5.33 27.00 5.29
C ALA A 193 5.99 25.65 4.92
N THR A 194 5.53 24.52 5.48
CA THR A 194 5.93 23.19 4.98
C THR A 194 5.39 22.97 3.58
N PHE A 195 4.15 23.32 3.29
CA PHE A 195 3.60 23.22 1.94
C PHE A 195 4.38 24.07 0.93
N ALA A 196 4.86 25.25 1.32
CA ALA A 196 5.73 26.06 0.46
C ALA A 196 7.02 25.33 0.01
N SER A 197 7.53 24.34 0.75
CA SER A 197 8.67 23.51 0.31
C SER A 197 8.37 22.67 -0.94
N TYR A 198 7.10 22.32 -1.20
CA TYR A 198 6.64 21.63 -2.42
C TYR A 198 6.58 22.57 -3.65
N ARG A 199 6.99 23.82 -3.49
CA ARG A 199 7.04 24.82 -4.57
C ARG A 199 8.45 25.33 -4.85
N VAL A 200 9.47 24.66 -4.31
CA VAL A 200 10.88 24.97 -4.55
C VAL A 200 11.39 24.15 -5.74
N PRO A 201 11.93 24.79 -6.79
CA PRO A 201 12.53 24.08 -7.93
C PRO A 201 13.83 23.36 -7.52
N PRO A 202 14.18 22.24 -8.16
CA PRO A 202 15.37 21.49 -7.79
C PRO A 202 16.65 22.15 -8.27
N VAL A 203 17.50 22.56 -7.31
CA VAL A 203 18.82 23.14 -7.55
C VAL A 203 19.87 22.31 -6.79
N ALA A 204 20.94 21.91 -7.48
CA ALA A 204 22.02 21.15 -6.87
C ALA A 204 22.81 22.02 -5.86
N GLY A 205 22.97 21.54 -4.63
CA GLY A 205 23.60 22.28 -3.53
C GLY A 205 22.61 23.02 -2.62
N GLU A 206 21.34 23.16 -3.01
CA GLU A 206 20.30 23.84 -2.23
C GLU A 206 19.25 22.84 -1.69
N PRO A 207 18.38 23.25 -0.74
CA PRO A 207 17.25 22.42 -0.30
C PRO A 207 16.24 22.23 -1.43
N TRP A 208 16.01 20.99 -1.84
CA TRP A 208 14.97 20.60 -2.79
C TRP A 208 14.41 19.22 -2.44
N GLY A 209 13.34 18.82 -3.13
CA GLY A 209 12.83 17.45 -3.04
C GLY A 209 11.79 17.06 -4.08
N MET A 210 11.26 18.00 -4.87
CA MET A 210 10.46 17.70 -6.06
C MET A 210 11.31 17.77 -7.32
N TYR A 211 11.13 16.81 -8.22
CA TYR A 211 11.62 16.87 -9.59
C TYR A 211 10.69 16.07 -10.52
N VAL A 212 10.95 16.17 -11.82
CA VAL A 212 10.18 15.47 -12.86
C VAL A 212 11.12 14.55 -13.63
N LYS A 213 10.67 13.34 -13.90
CA LYS A 213 11.34 12.39 -14.77
C LYS A 213 10.32 11.64 -15.62
N ASP A 214 10.55 11.57 -16.92
CA ASP A 214 9.66 10.91 -17.89
C ASP A 214 8.22 11.45 -17.76
N GLU A 215 8.12 12.80 -17.67
CA GLU A 215 6.93 13.61 -17.33
C GLU A 215 6.29 13.37 -15.95
N LEU A 216 6.72 12.36 -15.19
CA LEU A 216 6.15 12.01 -13.90
C LEU A 216 6.78 12.80 -12.74
N LEU A 217 5.92 13.34 -11.86
CA LEU A 217 6.33 14.05 -10.65
C LEU A 217 6.85 13.06 -9.60
N TRP A 218 8.05 13.32 -9.09
CA TRP A 218 8.60 12.59 -7.96
C TRP A 218 8.85 13.51 -6.77
N LEU A 219 8.16 13.20 -5.67
CA LEU A 219 8.48 13.62 -4.31
C LEU A 219 9.58 12.67 -3.79
N GLU A 220 10.85 13.11 -3.76
CA GLU A 220 11.98 12.23 -3.40
C GLU A 220 12.14 12.03 -1.89
N GLU A 221 12.13 10.78 -1.43
CA GLU A 221 12.49 10.43 -0.05
C GLU A 221 13.96 10.80 0.24
N TYR A 222 14.81 10.75 -0.78
CA TYR A 222 16.23 11.04 -0.68
C TYR A 222 16.67 11.96 -1.83
N ALA A 223 16.47 13.26 -1.64
CA ALA A 223 16.91 14.29 -2.58
C ALA A 223 18.44 14.44 -2.50
N HIS A 224 19.16 14.17 -3.59
CA HIS A 224 20.62 14.13 -3.55
C HIS A 224 21.21 15.55 -3.37
N PRO A 225 22.05 15.79 -2.33
CA PRO A 225 22.41 17.16 -1.94
C PRO A 225 23.26 17.89 -2.98
N LYS A 226 24.03 17.18 -3.81
CA LYS A 226 24.99 17.77 -4.78
C LYS A 226 24.58 17.63 -6.25
N ARG A 227 23.39 17.08 -6.56
CA ARG A 227 22.94 16.77 -7.94
C ARG A 227 21.42 16.70 -7.98
N VAL A 228 20.78 17.21 -9.04
CA VAL A 228 19.32 17.05 -9.24
C VAL A 228 19.02 15.60 -9.68
N ARG A 229 18.94 14.70 -8.70
CA ARG A 229 18.52 13.30 -8.82
C ARG A 229 18.11 12.76 -7.47
N GLY A 230 17.33 11.69 -7.44
CA GLY A 230 17.14 10.87 -6.25
C GLY A 230 17.00 9.39 -6.60
N ASP A 231 16.62 8.60 -5.62
CA ASP A 231 16.53 7.15 -5.76
C ASP A 231 15.16 6.66 -6.25
N ARG A 232 14.15 7.54 -6.26
CA ARG A 232 12.74 7.23 -6.53
C ARG A 232 12.22 6.15 -5.59
N THR A 233 12.51 6.31 -4.31
CA THR A 233 11.95 5.44 -3.27
C THR A 233 10.45 5.61 -3.18
N TYR A 234 9.76 4.48 -3.35
CA TYR A 234 8.33 4.44 -3.63
C TYR A 234 7.47 4.71 -2.39
N ASN A 235 7.89 4.20 -1.23
CA ASN A 235 7.14 4.38 0.00
C ASN A 235 7.14 5.85 0.48
N GLY A 236 8.30 6.52 0.52
CA GLY A 236 8.38 7.92 0.92
C GLY A 236 7.72 8.89 -0.05
N HIS A 237 7.71 8.56 -1.35
CA HIS A 237 6.91 9.29 -2.34
C HIS A 237 5.42 9.32 -1.95
N ILE A 238 4.83 8.17 -1.62
CA ILE A 238 3.40 8.10 -1.27
C ILE A 238 3.14 8.67 0.14
N PHE A 239 4.05 8.50 1.10
CA PHE A 239 3.94 9.18 2.40
C PHE A 239 4.03 10.71 2.28
N SER A 240 4.82 11.21 1.33
CA SER A 240 4.86 12.64 1.00
C SER A 240 3.49 13.12 0.47
N ALA A 241 2.90 12.35 -0.46
CA ALA A 241 1.56 12.61 -0.98
C ALA A 241 0.47 12.62 0.11
N PHE A 242 0.57 11.79 1.15
CA PHE A 242 -0.38 11.84 2.28
C PHE A 242 -0.34 13.18 3.05
N GLY A 243 0.82 13.84 3.13
CA GLY A 243 0.92 15.19 3.70
C GLY A 243 0.21 16.25 2.84
N LEU A 244 0.34 16.15 1.52
CA LEU A 244 -0.41 17.01 0.58
C LEU A 244 -1.93 16.77 0.68
N TRP A 245 -2.35 15.53 0.93
CA TRP A 245 -3.75 15.21 1.19
C TRP A 245 -4.26 15.85 2.49
N ASP A 246 -3.57 15.63 3.62
CA ASP A 246 -3.93 16.25 4.91
C ASP A 246 -4.04 17.78 4.73
N TYR A 247 -3.02 18.43 4.13
CA TYR A 247 -3.01 19.87 3.88
C TYR A 247 -4.14 20.35 2.98
N TRP A 248 -4.48 19.61 1.92
CA TRP A 248 -5.62 19.94 1.06
C TRP A 248 -6.97 19.83 1.80
N THR A 249 -7.14 18.87 2.72
CA THR A 249 -8.41 18.78 3.48
C THR A 249 -8.65 20.01 4.36
N MET A 250 -7.58 20.59 4.93
CA MET A 250 -7.64 21.80 5.75
C MET A 250 -7.74 23.09 4.91
N SER A 251 -6.85 23.27 3.93
CA SER A 251 -6.72 24.54 3.18
C SER A 251 -7.62 24.66 1.95
N ARG A 252 -8.01 23.52 1.37
CA ARG A 252 -8.59 23.39 0.01
C ARG A 252 -7.74 24.01 -1.11
N ASP A 253 -6.44 24.23 -0.88
CA ASP A 253 -5.53 24.83 -1.86
C ASP A 253 -5.47 24.02 -3.17
N ALA A 254 -5.69 24.70 -4.29
CA ALA A 254 -5.77 24.07 -5.61
C ALA A 254 -4.41 23.54 -6.11
N LYS A 255 -3.29 24.16 -5.70
CA LYS A 255 -1.94 23.73 -6.05
C LYS A 255 -1.55 22.48 -5.25
N ALA A 256 -1.91 22.42 -3.97
CA ALA A 256 -1.78 21.21 -3.16
C ALA A 256 -2.53 20.03 -3.80
N LYS A 257 -3.75 20.27 -4.29
CA LYS A 257 -4.53 19.27 -5.04
C LYS A 257 -3.82 18.83 -6.34
N GLN A 258 -3.27 19.75 -7.13
CA GLN A 258 -2.59 19.42 -8.39
C GLN A 258 -1.28 18.64 -8.16
N ILE A 259 -0.47 19.03 -7.17
CA ILE A 259 0.77 18.31 -6.81
C ILE A 259 0.43 16.92 -6.27
N LEU A 260 -0.62 16.79 -5.44
CA LEU A 260 -1.16 15.51 -4.99
C LEU A 260 -1.59 14.62 -6.16
N GLN A 261 -2.38 15.16 -7.10
CA GLN A 261 -2.81 14.43 -8.30
C GLN A 261 -1.61 13.96 -9.13
N GLY A 262 -0.57 14.78 -9.30
CA GLY A 262 0.69 14.39 -9.96
C GLY A 262 1.39 13.22 -9.27
N ALA A 263 1.55 13.27 -7.94
CA ALA A 263 2.17 12.19 -7.17
C ALA A 263 1.33 10.89 -7.22
N ILE A 264 0.01 11.00 -7.11
CA ILE A 264 -0.92 9.86 -7.24
C ILE A 264 -0.82 9.23 -8.65
N THR A 265 -0.69 10.06 -9.69
CA THR A 265 -0.47 9.61 -11.09
C THR A 265 0.85 8.85 -11.22
N THR A 266 1.95 9.40 -10.68
CA THR A 266 3.24 8.71 -10.64
C THR A 266 3.14 7.36 -9.93
N ALA A 267 2.56 7.31 -8.74
CA ALA A 267 2.39 6.07 -7.99
C ALA A 267 1.59 5.02 -8.78
N ARG A 268 0.46 5.41 -9.39
CA ARG A 268 -0.33 4.51 -10.25
C ARG A 268 0.49 4.00 -11.43
N ASP A 269 1.20 4.89 -12.13
CA ASP A 269 1.77 4.56 -13.44
C ASP A 269 3.09 3.81 -13.33
N VAL A 270 3.93 4.08 -12.32
CA VAL A 270 5.22 3.38 -12.14
C VAL A 270 5.12 2.06 -11.37
N HIS A 271 3.93 1.66 -10.91
CA HIS A 271 3.74 0.43 -10.13
C HIS A 271 4.34 -0.81 -10.83
N HIS A 272 4.28 -0.86 -12.17
CA HIS A 272 4.81 -1.96 -12.97
C HIS A 272 6.35 -2.02 -12.98
N LEU A 273 7.03 -0.87 -12.81
CA LEU A 273 8.49 -0.77 -12.61
C LEU A 273 8.90 -1.12 -11.18
N VAL A 274 7.99 -0.91 -10.22
CA VAL A 274 8.16 -1.27 -8.80
C VAL A 274 7.89 -2.76 -8.57
N ARG A 275 6.98 -3.36 -9.34
CA ARG A 275 6.59 -4.77 -9.24
C ARG A 275 7.77 -5.72 -9.51
N THR A 276 7.87 -6.77 -8.70
CA THR A 276 8.67 -7.96 -9.01
C THR A 276 7.72 -9.16 -9.01
N ARG A 277 7.37 -9.69 -10.19
CA ARG A 277 6.41 -10.81 -10.27
C ARG A 277 6.90 -11.98 -9.40
N GLN A 278 5.98 -12.56 -8.63
CA GLN A 278 6.26 -13.66 -7.69
C GLN A 278 7.28 -13.35 -6.58
N TRP A 279 7.60 -12.08 -6.31
CA TRP A 279 8.48 -11.68 -5.21
C TRP A 279 8.07 -10.32 -4.62
N ARG A 280 8.84 -9.81 -3.65
CA ARG A 280 8.61 -8.47 -3.10
C ARG A 280 8.90 -7.40 -4.14
N SER A 281 8.09 -6.34 -4.10
CA SER A 281 8.32 -5.10 -4.83
C SER A 281 9.70 -4.51 -4.55
N ARG A 282 10.17 -3.64 -5.44
CA ARG A 282 11.36 -2.81 -5.23
C ARG A 282 11.05 -1.68 -4.25
N TYR A 283 12.02 -1.31 -3.44
CA TYR A 283 12.00 -0.14 -2.56
C TYR A 283 12.13 1.16 -3.36
N CYS A 284 13.11 1.19 -4.27
CA CYS A 284 13.49 2.33 -5.10
C CYS A 284 13.66 1.92 -6.57
N LEU A 285 13.51 2.87 -7.50
CA LEU A 285 13.68 2.58 -8.93
C LEU A 285 15.10 2.84 -9.46
N THR A 286 15.95 3.56 -8.73
CA THR A 286 17.34 3.81 -9.14
C THR A 286 18.23 2.60 -8.84
N HIS A 287 18.26 2.10 -7.61
CA HIS A 287 19.09 0.94 -7.22
C HIS A 287 18.35 -0.40 -7.31
N ARG A 288 17.03 -0.39 -7.54
CA ARG A 288 16.17 -1.58 -7.67
C ARG A 288 16.18 -2.50 -6.44
N LYS A 289 16.46 -1.94 -5.26
CA LYS A 289 16.59 -2.65 -3.98
C LYS A 289 15.30 -3.42 -3.61
N ASP A 290 15.40 -4.60 -3.01
CA ASP A 290 14.26 -5.35 -2.45
C ASP A 290 13.60 -4.55 -1.30
N ALA A 291 12.27 -4.42 -1.30
CA ALA A 291 11.54 -3.65 -0.28
C ALA A 291 11.52 -4.27 1.12
N GLY A 292 11.81 -5.57 1.26
CA GLY A 292 11.72 -6.27 2.54
C GLY A 292 10.36 -6.06 3.19
N MET A 293 10.35 -5.55 4.42
CA MET A 293 9.12 -5.21 5.15
C MET A 293 8.27 -4.12 4.46
N TYR A 294 8.87 -3.19 3.70
CA TYR A 294 8.14 -2.12 3.00
C TYR A 294 7.24 -2.63 1.88
N HIS A 295 7.37 -3.90 1.45
CA HIS A 295 6.42 -4.48 0.51
C HIS A 295 4.97 -4.47 1.06
N SER A 296 4.81 -4.75 2.36
CA SER A 296 3.50 -4.64 3.02
C SER A 296 3.05 -3.18 3.14
N THR A 297 3.98 -2.25 3.35
CA THR A 297 3.72 -0.80 3.33
C THR A 297 3.17 -0.34 1.98
N HIS A 298 3.75 -0.80 0.86
CA HIS A 298 3.25 -0.45 -0.48
C HIS A 298 1.80 -0.92 -0.69
N ILE A 299 1.45 -2.14 -0.28
CA ILE A 299 0.07 -2.65 -0.34
C ILE A 299 -0.89 -1.75 0.47
N ILE A 300 -0.51 -1.39 1.71
CA ILE A 300 -1.33 -0.52 2.57
C ILE A 300 -1.46 0.90 1.98
N GLN A 301 -0.39 1.42 1.38
CA GLN A 301 -0.39 2.72 0.71
C GLN A 301 -1.34 2.76 -0.47
N HIS A 302 -1.37 1.73 -1.32
CA HIS A 302 -2.35 1.62 -2.40
C HIS A 302 -3.80 1.51 -1.88
N ALA A 303 -4.03 0.90 -0.71
CA ALA A 303 -5.35 0.91 -0.07
C ALA A 303 -5.82 2.31 0.32
N VAL A 304 -4.90 3.16 0.80
CA VAL A 304 -5.21 4.56 1.14
C VAL A 304 -5.39 5.39 -0.15
N LEU A 305 -4.59 5.17 -1.19
CA LEU A 305 -4.78 5.83 -2.49
C LEU A 305 -6.12 5.46 -3.15
N HIS A 306 -6.55 4.20 -3.03
CA HIS A 306 -7.89 3.75 -3.43
C HIS A 306 -8.99 4.50 -2.67
N ALA A 307 -8.85 4.70 -1.36
CA ALA A 307 -9.80 5.51 -0.59
C ALA A 307 -9.82 6.98 -1.06
N ILE A 308 -8.65 7.62 -1.17
CA ILE A 308 -8.49 9.03 -1.53
C ILE A 308 -9.11 9.35 -2.90
N THR A 309 -8.95 8.46 -3.88
CA THR A 309 -9.35 8.69 -5.28
C THR A 309 -10.66 8.02 -5.68
N GLY A 310 -11.01 6.89 -5.04
CA GLY A 310 -12.03 5.98 -5.53
C GLY A 310 -11.66 5.15 -6.76
N ASP A 311 -10.46 5.30 -7.32
CA ASP A 311 -10.07 4.61 -8.54
C ASP A 311 -9.69 3.14 -8.22
N PRO A 312 -10.45 2.15 -8.74
CA PRO A 312 -10.19 0.74 -8.46
C PRO A 312 -8.83 0.25 -9.00
N ALA A 313 -8.15 1.00 -9.86
CA ALA A 313 -6.78 0.69 -10.30
C ALA A 313 -5.82 0.54 -9.11
N PHE A 314 -5.95 1.37 -8.06
CA PHE A 314 -5.13 1.24 -6.86
C PHE A 314 -5.42 -0.07 -6.10
N ALA A 315 -6.68 -0.48 -6.01
CA ALA A 315 -7.07 -1.76 -5.41
C ALA A 315 -6.60 -2.97 -6.25
N GLY A 316 -6.51 -2.83 -7.57
CA GLY A 316 -5.87 -3.81 -8.45
C GLY A 316 -4.37 -3.94 -8.18
N ILE A 317 -3.64 -2.82 -8.03
CA ILE A 317 -2.20 -2.84 -7.70
C ILE A 317 -1.94 -3.53 -6.34
N MET A 318 -2.80 -3.33 -5.34
CA MET A 318 -2.74 -4.09 -4.08
C MET A 318 -2.79 -5.60 -4.32
N ASP A 319 -3.72 -6.05 -5.17
CA ASP A 319 -3.88 -7.47 -5.48
C ASP A 319 -2.70 -8.05 -6.22
N LEU A 320 -2.07 -7.30 -7.13
CA LEU A 320 -0.85 -7.72 -7.82
C LEU A 320 0.30 -7.94 -6.83
N PHE A 321 0.55 -6.95 -5.96
CA PHE A 321 1.61 -7.03 -4.96
C PHE A 321 1.36 -8.17 -3.96
N TYR A 322 0.16 -8.27 -3.40
CA TYR A 322 -0.21 -9.34 -2.47
C TYR A 322 -0.12 -10.75 -3.09
N SER A 323 -0.42 -10.88 -4.39
CA SER A 323 -0.27 -12.15 -5.11
C SER A 323 1.20 -12.51 -5.39
N ASP A 324 2.06 -11.49 -5.57
CA ASP A 324 3.48 -11.71 -5.77
C ASP A 324 4.18 -12.16 -4.47
N HIS A 325 3.86 -11.54 -3.32
CA HIS A 325 4.37 -11.94 -2.00
C HIS A 325 3.37 -11.62 -0.87
N PRO A 326 3.17 -12.51 0.13
CA PRO A 326 2.26 -12.26 1.24
C PRO A 326 2.72 -11.09 2.12
N THR A 327 1.79 -10.58 2.94
CA THR A 327 2.11 -9.64 4.02
C THR A 327 3.04 -10.27 5.06
N ARG A 328 3.95 -9.46 5.62
CA ARG A 328 4.94 -9.90 6.62
C ARG A 328 4.28 -10.14 7.99
N GLY A 329 4.84 -11.04 8.80
CA GLY A 329 4.49 -11.17 10.22
C GLY A 329 3.14 -11.85 10.47
N VAL A 330 2.70 -12.67 9.52
CA VAL A 330 1.51 -13.50 9.66
C VAL A 330 1.91 -14.78 10.38
N SER A 331 1.66 -14.84 11.69
CA SER A 331 1.81 -16.04 12.52
C SER A 331 0.45 -16.75 12.71
N GLY A 332 0.46 -17.94 13.30
CA GLY A 332 -0.75 -18.64 13.74
C GLY A 332 -0.64 -20.16 13.73
N THR A 333 -1.74 -20.84 14.06
CA THR A 333 -1.81 -22.31 14.13
C THR A 333 -1.89 -22.93 12.73
N VAL A 334 -0.95 -23.80 12.41
CA VAL A 334 -0.94 -24.65 11.21
C VAL A 334 -1.52 -26.01 11.56
N VAL A 335 -2.52 -26.43 10.78
CA VAL A 335 -3.07 -27.79 10.78
C VAL A 335 -2.24 -28.64 9.82
N LEU A 336 -1.70 -29.74 10.33
CA LEU A 336 -1.09 -30.81 9.56
C LEU A 336 -2.05 -32.00 9.57
N ALA A 337 -2.61 -32.37 8.40
CA ALA A 337 -3.50 -33.51 8.26
C ALA A 337 -2.80 -34.84 8.58
N ALA A 338 -3.56 -35.93 8.72
CA ALA A 338 -2.97 -37.26 8.76
C ALA A 338 -2.23 -37.58 7.44
N GLY A 339 -1.18 -38.39 7.51
CA GLY A 339 -0.28 -38.73 6.41
C GLY A 339 1.11 -38.07 6.53
N ASP A 340 1.85 -38.10 5.43
CA ASP A 340 3.24 -37.63 5.39
C ASP A 340 3.35 -36.10 5.28
N HIS A 341 4.34 -35.54 5.96
CA HIS A 341 4.76 -34.14 5.88
C HIS A 341 6.27 -34.05 5.77
N GLU A 342 6.74 -33.01 5.06
CA GLU A 342 8.16 -32.69 4.95
C GLU A 342 8.40 -31.25 5.37
N GLY A 343 9.26 -31.08 6.37
CA GLY A 343 9.83 -29.81 6.75
C GLY A 343 11.22 -29.63 6.14
N TYR A 344 11.54 -28.39 5.77
CA TYR A 344 12.80 -28.01 5.11
C TYR A 344 13.51 -26.91 5.89
N ARG A 345 14.84 -26.94 5.94
CA ARG A 345 15.65 -25.77 6.33
C ARG A 345 16.33 -25.22 5.09
N PHE A 346 16.29 -23.91 4.91
CA PHE A 346 16.85 -23.22 3.76
C PHE A 346 17.94 -22.23 4.16
N ASP A 347 18.91 -22.01 3.29
CA ASP A 347 19.81 -20.86 3.40
C ASP A 347 19.12 -19.56 2.90
N ALA A 348 19.81 -18.42 3.05
CA ALA A 348 19.31 -17.12 2.59
C ALA A 348 19.11 -17.03 1.05
N SER A 349 19.67 -17.95 0.27
CA SER A 349 19.48 -18.05 -1.19
C SER A 349 18.29 -18.94 -1.58
N GLY A 350 17.73 -19.68 -0.63
CA GLY A 350 16.68 -20.67 -0.83
C GLY A 350 17.18 -22.09 -1.13
N THR A 351 18.46 -22.37 -0.95
CA THR A 351 19.03 -23.72 -1.10
C THR A 351 18.65 -24.57 0.10
N VAL A 352 18.23 -25.82 -0.12
CA VAL A 352 17.89 -26.76 0.95
C VAL A 352 19.16 -27.14 1.70
N LEU A 353 19.23 -26.79 2.99
CA LEU A 353 20.27 -27.21 3.92
C LEU A 353 19.94 -28.55 4.57
N ASP A 354 18.64 -28.80 4.83
CA ASP A 354 18.18 -30.00 5.52
C ASP A 354 16.70 -30.30 5.24
N ARG A 355 16.31 -31.56 5.43
CA ARG A 355 14.95 -32.08 5.22
C ARG A 355 14.57 -33.07 6.32
N LYS A 356 13.37 -32.92 6.88
CA LYS A 356 12.81 -33.84 7.89
C LYS A 356 11.43 -34.31 7.45
N ARG A 357 11.25 -35.63 7.38
CA ARG A 357 9.96 -36.26 7.11
C ARG A 357 9.30 -36.74 8.40
N VAL A 358 8.00 -36.55 8.52
CA VAL A 358 7.17 -37.06 9.62
C VAL A 358 5.88 -37.62 9.04
N THR A 359 5.45 -38.79 9.52
CA THR A 359 4.15 -39.38 9.19
C THR A 359 3.22 -39.25 10.39
N LEU A 360 2.06 -38.64 10.21
CA LEU A 360 1.07 -38.41 11.27
C LEU A 360 -0.11 -39.38 11.14
N THR A 361 -0.40 -40.16 12.18
CA THR A 361 -1.55 -41.10 12.19
C THR A 361 -2.90 -40.43 12.38
N ARG A 362 -2.90 -39.18 12.86
CA ARG A 362 -4.07 -38.30 13.04
C ARG A 362 -3.65 -36.85 12.77
N PRO A 363 -4.57 -35.93 12.47
CA PRO A 363 -4.23 -34.51 12.36
C PRO A 363 -3.55 -33.98 13.62
N ALA A 364 -2.62 -33.05 13.42
CA ALA A 364 -1.89 -32.33 14.45
C ALA A 364 -1.92 -30.82 14.19
N GLU A 365 -1.63 -30.07 15.24
CA GLU A 365 -1.52 -28.61 15.21
C GLU A 365 -0.11 -28.20 15.64
N ALA A 366 0.41 -27.13 15.05
CA ALA A 366 1.67 -26.52 15.42
C ALA A 366 1.58 -24.99 15.28
N ALA A 367 2.13 -24.25 16.24
CA ALA A 367 2.34 -22.82 16.04
C ALA A 367 3.35 -22.55 14.91
N SER A 368 3.11 -21.47 14.16
CA SER A 368 4.05 -20.91 13.18
C SER A 368 4.39 -19.46 13.52
N ALA A 369 5.68 -19.11 13.41
CA ALA A 369 6.16 -17.75 13.61
C ALA A 369 5.86 -16.85 12.39
N GLU A 370 5.95 -17.40 11.17
CA GLU A 370 5.67 -16.65 9.96
C GLU A 370 5.17 -17.53 8.79
N ARG A 371 4.22 -17.00 8.03
CA ARG A 371 3.75 -17.45 6.71
C ARG A 371 4.37 -16.56 5.62
N HIS A 372 5.40 -17.04 4.91
CA HIS A 372 6.16 -16.25 3.92
C HIS A 372 6.47 -17.01 2.61
N LYS A 373 7.29 -16.41 1.73
CA LYS A 373 7.92 -17.09 0.58
C LYS A 373 9.41 -17.22 0.79
N VAL A 374 9.96 -18.40 0.50
CA VAL A 374 11.40 -18.64 0.45
C VAL A 374 11.92 -18.26 -0.94
N LEU A 375 13.10 -17.64 -1.01
CA LEU A 375 13.70 -17.23 -2.28
C LEU A 375 13.93 -18.44 -3.19
N ARG A 376 13.73 -18.30 -4.51
CA ARG A 376 13.83 -19.39 -5.52
C ARG A 376 12.90 -20.61 -5.31
N GLN A 377 12.10 -20.66 -4.25
CA GLN A 377 11.14 -21.73 -3.99
C GLN A 377 9.73 -21.34 -4.42
N THR A 378 8.88 -22.35 -4.71
CA THR A 378 7.49 -22.14 -5.13
C THR A 378 6.53 -22.22 -3.93
N GLY A 379 5.38 -21.53 -4.05
CA GLY A 379 4.34 -21.54 -3.02
C GLY A 379 4.66 -20.67 -1.79
N ILE A 380 3.85 -20.87 -0.76
CA ILE A 380 3.95 -20.23 0.56
C ILE A 380 4.49 -21.29 1.55
N TRP A 381 5.17 -20.84 2.59
CA TRP A 381 5.83 -21.67 3.59
C TRP A 381 5.53 -21.14 5.00
N TYR A 382 5.37 -22.05 5.96
CA TYR A 382 5.20 -21.74 7.38
C TYR A 382 6.46 -22.11 8.14
N ASP A 383 7.05 -21.15 8.84
CA ASP A 383 8.12 -21.39 9.81
C ASP A 383 7.52 -21.94 11.11
N LEU A 384 7.61 -23.26 11.32
CA LEU A 384 6.98 -23.94 12.45
C LEU A 384 7.85 -23.84 13.71
N THR A 385 7.28 -23.35 14.81
CA THR A 385 7.97 -23.24 16.10
C THR A 385 7.68 -24.41 17.03
N GLU A 386 6.66 -25.22 16.74
CA GLU A 386 6.19 -26.31 17.62
C GLU A 386 5.99 -27.63 16.87
N GLY A 387 5.77 -28.71 17.65
CA GLY A 387 5.48 -30.03 17.14
C GLY A 387 6.69 -30.72 16.48
N ALA A 388 6.41 -31.84 15.79
CA ALA A 388 7.44 -32.72 15.24
C ALA A 388 8.33 -32.09 14.15
N LEU A 389 7.89 -30.98 13.55
CA LEU A 389 8.60 -30.21 12.53
C LEU A 389 9.04 -28.81 13.02
N SER A 390 9.08 -28.58 14.34
CA SER A 390 9.66 -27.36 14.94
C SER A 390 11.08 -27.10 14.41
N GLY A 391 11.34 -25.85 14.00
CA GLY A 391 12.60 -25.42 13.37
C GLY A 391 12.71 -25.73 11.87
N TYR A 392 11.62 -26.15 11.22
CA TYR A 392 11.56 -26.41 9.79
C TYR A 392 10.39 -25.65 9.14
N LEU A 393 10.60 -25.26 7.89
CA LEU A 393 9.58 -24.65 7.06
C LEU A 393 8.75 -25.73 6.36
N VAL A 394 7.43 -25.65 6.49
CA VAL A 394 6.47 -26.56 5.83
C VAL A 394 5.67 -25.79 4.78
N ARG A 395 5.52 -26.37 3.59
CA ARG A 395 4.78 -25.75 2.48
C ARG A 395 3.29 -25.66 2.77
N GLU A 396 2.67 -24.53 2.43
CA GLU A 396 1.21 -24.36 2.39
C GLU A 396 0.61 -25.22 1.27
N ILE A 397 -0.25 -26.17 1.66
CA ILE A 397 -1.02 -27.05 0.77
C ILE A 397 -2.43 -27.16 1.38
N PRO A 398 -3.46 -26.53 0.78
CA PRO A 398 -4.83 -26.59 1.27
C PRO A 398 -5.31 -28.01 1.56
N GLY A 399 -5.94 -28.22 2.72
CA GLY A 399 -6.41 -29.53 3.17
C GLY A 399 -5.32 -30.51 3.67
N ARG A 400 -4.02 -30.21 3.49
CA ARG A 400 -2.90 -31.03 4.00
C ARG A 400 -2.08 -30.31 5.05
N SER A 401 -1.56 -29.13 4.73
CA SER A 401 -0.70 -28.32 5.60
C SER A 401 -1.09 -26.86 5.42
N TYR A 402 -1.91 -26.33 6.32
CA TYR A 402 -2.52 -25.01 6.15
C TYR A 402 -2.74 -24.28 7.49
N GLN A 403 -2.61 -22.96 7.49
CA GLN A 403 -2.96 -22.13 8.62
C GLN A 403 -4.49 -22.11 8.80
N ARG A 404 -4.95 -22.43 10.02
CA ARG A 404 -6.38 -22.50 10.36
C ARG A 404 -7.07 -21.15 10.19
N GLY A 405 -8.24 -21.16 9.58
CA GLY A 405 -9.11 -19.99 9.48
C GLY A 405 -8.53 -18.92 8.58
N ARG A 406 -8.67 -17.66 8.98
CA ARG A 406 -8.31 -16.48 8.17
C ARG A 406 -6.85 -16.06 8.39
N ALA A 407 -6.01 -16.29 7.39
CA ALA A 407 -4.61 -15.88 7.34
C ALA A 407 -4.36 -14.69 6.38
N ALA A 408 -3.35 -13.88 6.70
CA ALA A 408 -2.84 -12.78 5.87
C ALA A 408 -3.92 -11.83 5.27
N PRO A 409 -4.86 -11.27 6.05
CA PRO A 409 -5.88 -10.38 5.51
C PRO A 409 -5.29 -9.04 5.03
N ILE A 410 -5.78 -8.55 3.90
CA ILE A 410 -5.66 -7.15 3.45
C ILE A 410 -7.05 -6.55 3.24
N GLY A 411 -7.19 -5.25 3.51
CA GLY A 411 -8.46 -4.53 3.36
C GLY A 411 -8.34 -3.31 2.45
N TYR A 412 -9.36 -3.08 1.62
CA TYR A 412 -9.35 -2.08 0.55
C TYR A 412 -9.63 -0.64 1.00
N ARG A 413 -9.75 -0.40 2.31
CA ARG A 413 -10.17 0.85 3.01
C ARG A 413 -11.60 1.31 2.70
N ILE A 414 -12.01 1.29 1.43
CA ILE A 414 -13.40 1.40 0.98
C ILE A 414 -13.79 0.12 0.22
N PRO A 415 -15.07 -0.30 0.21
CA PRO A 415 -15.52 -1.41 -0.63
C PRO A 415 -15.27 -1.10 -2.11
N ARG A 416 -14.74 -2.08 -2.85
CA ARG A 416 -14.51 -1.97 -4.31
C ARG A 416 -15.52 -2.82 -5.08
N PRO A 417 -15.94 -2.41 -6.29
CA PRO A 417 -16.82 -3.21 -7.13
C PRO A 417 -16.10 -4.43 -7.72
N ALA A 418 -16.83 -5.52 -7.90
CA ALA A 418 -16.41 -6.73 -8.59
C ALA A 418 -17.58 -7.38 -9.33
N VAL A 419 -17.29 -8.14 -10.39
CA VAL A 419 -18.28 -8.89 -11.16
C VAL A 419 -18.01 -10.39 -10.98
N VAL A 420 -19.07 -11.16 -10.75
CA VAL A 420 -19.02 -12.63 -10.69
C VAL A 420 -18.72 -13.17 -12.08
N VAL A 421 -17.61 -13.89 -12.24
CA VAL A 421 -17.17 -14.49 -13.51
C VAL A 421 -17.28 -16.01 -13.53
N ALA A 422 -17.39 -16.63 -12.37
CA ALA A 422 -17.81 -18.02 -12.19
C ALA A 422 -18.77 -18.06 -11.00
N ALA A 423 -19.91 -18.76 -11.13
CA ALA A 423 -20.86 -18.87 -10.04
C ALA A 423 -20.17 -19.50 -8.81
N PRO A 424 -20.17 -18.85 -7.63
CA PRO A 424 -19.60 -19.45 -6.44
C PRO A 424 -20.44 -20.65 -6.03
N GLY A 425 -19.84 -21.84 -6.00
CA GLY A 425 -20.52 -23.01 -5.44
C GLY A 425 -20.85 -22.86 -3.95
N ARG A 426 -20.12 -21.99 -3.22
CA ARG A 426 -20.24 -21.78 -1.77
C ARG A 426 -19.85 -20.36 -1.35
N ALA A 427 -20.52 -19.84 -0.31
CA ALA A 427 -20.10 -18.68 0.48
C ALA A 427 -19.62 -19.17 1.86
N TYR A 428 -18.47 -18.69 2.31
CA TYR A 428 -17.77 -19.18 3.49
C TYR A 428 -17.84 -18.19 4.66
N SER A 429 -17.92 -18.72 5.88
CA SER A 429 -17.85 -17.96 7.13
C SER A 429 -16.72 -18.51 8.00
N VAL A 430 -16.11 -17.67 8.83
CA VAL A 430 -15.06 -18.07 9.78
C VAL A 430 -15.46 -17.58 11.15
N ASP A 431 -15.50 -18.48 12.14
CA ASP A 431 -15.79 -18.12 13.54
C ASP A 431 -14.53 -17.67 14.30
N GLU A 432 -14.70 -17.31 15.58
CA GLU A 432 -13.62 -16.85 16.45
C GLU A 432 -12.57 -17.93 16.74
N ALA A 433 -12.94 -19.22 16.67
CA ALA A 433 -12.02 -20.35 16.78
C ALA A 433 -11.29 -20.65 15.46
N GLY A 434 -11.55 -19.88 14.40
CA GLY A 434 -10.95 -20.07 13.08
C GLY A 434 -11.56 -21.23 12.29
N ARG A 435 -12.71 -21.78 12.70
CA ARG A 435 -13.39 -22.84 11.96
C ARG A 435 -14.05 -22.24 10.72
N VAL A 436 -13.67 -22.74 9.56
CA VAL A 436 -14.34 -22.38 8.30
C VAL A 436 -15.61 -23.22 8.14
N THR A 437 -16.74 -22.54 7.94
CA THR A 437 -18.03 -23.13 7.54
C THR A 437 -18.47 -22.51 6.23
N SER A 438 -19.50 -23.05 5.58
CA SER A 438 -20.01 -22.49 4.32
C SER A 438 -21.40 -22.96 3.96
N VAL A 439 -22.13 -22.10 3.28
CA VAL A 439 -23.46 -22.32 2.70
C VAL A 439 -23.36 -22.32 1.16
N ALA A 440 -24.42 -22.74 0.46
CA ALA A 440 -24.54 -22.45 -0.97
C ALA A 440 -24.59 -20.93 -1.18
N ALA A 441 -23.98 -20.43 -2.26
CA ALA A 441 -24.05 -19.02 -2.62
C ALA A 441 -25.03 -18.81 -3.77
N ASP A 442 -25.89 -17.80 -3.69
CA ASP A 442 -26.94 -17.49 -4.66
C ASP A 442 -26.53 -16.43 -5.71
N LEU A 443 -25.23 -16.35 -6.02
CA LEU A 443 -24.67 -15.38 -6.96
C LEU A 443 -24.54 -15.97 -8.38
N ALA A 444 -25.10 -15.28 -9.38
CA ALA A 444 -25.03 -15.65 -10.78
C ALA A 444 -23.84 -15.01 -11.50
N VAL A 445 -23.37 -15.62 -12.60
CA VAL A 445 -22.35 -15.02 -13.46
C VAL A 445 -22.91 -13.75 -14.11
N GLY A 446 -22.18 -12.64 -13.97
CA GLY A 446 -22.62 -11.30 -14.37
C GLY A 446 -23.06 -10.42 -13.21
N ASP A 447 -23.36 -10.99 -12.03
CA ASP A 447 -23.75 -10.20 -10.86
C ASP A 447 -22.64 -9.24 -10.42
N THR A 448 -23.06 -8.02 -10.05
CA THR A 448 -22.16 -7.01 -9.48
C THR A 448 -22.26 -7.02 -7.97
N VAL A 449 -21.11 -7.20 -7.31
CA VAL A 449 -20.97 -7.20 -5.85
C VAL A 449 -19.93 -6.16 -5.43
N THR A 450 -19.85 -5.83 -4.14
CA THR A 450 -18.68 -5.13 -3.60
C THR A 450 -17.89 -6.04 -2.65
N VAL A 451 -16.58 -5.81 -2.56
CA VAL A 451 -15.68 -6.55 -1.65
C VAL A 451 -14.82 -5.58 -0.85
N ASP A 452 -14.53 -5.93 0.41
CA ASP A 452 -13.79 -5.06 1.34
C ASP A 452 -12.49 -5.67 1.89
N LEU A 453 -12.38 -7.00 1.91
CA LEU A 453 -11.17 -7.74 2.29
C LEU A 453 -10.76 -8.78 1.23
N ARG A 454 -9.48 -9.14 1.26
CA ARG A 454 -8.92 -10.37 0.67
C ARG A 454 -8.07 -11.09 1.71
N ALA A 455 -8.14 -12.41 1.77
CA ALA A 455 -7.37 -13.23 2.70
C ALA A 455 -7.17 -14.66 2.17
N ALA A 456 -6.34 -15.45 2.85
CA ALA A 456 -6.38 -16.91 2.75
C ALA A 456 -7.34 -17.46 3.82
N LEU A 457 -8.24 -18.37 3.45
CA LEU A 457 -9.01 -19.21 4.37
C LEU A 457 -8.53 -20.66 4.20
N ASP A 458 -8.01 -21.28 5.26
CA ASP A 458 -7.45 -22.64 5.22
C ASP A 458 -6.48 -22.88 4.04
N GLY A 459 -5.64 -21.87 3.75
CA GLY A 459 -4.68 -21.86 2.63
C GLY A 459 -5.25 -21.47 1.25
N VAL A 460 -6.57 -21.29 1.10
CA VAL A 460 -7.22 -20.94 -0.18
C VAL A 460 -7.54 -19.45 -0.24
N GLN A 461 -7.26 -18.79 -1.36
CA GLN A 461 -7.49 -17.36 -1.55
C GLN A 461 -8.97 -17.01 -1.72
N HIS A 462 -9.43 -15.98 -0.99
CA HIS A 462 -10.82 -15.52 -0.98
C HIS A 462 -10.93 -13.99 -0.93
N TYR A 463 -12.03 -13.46 -1.47
CA TYR A 463 -12.54 -12.11 -1.21
C TYR A 463 -13.68 -12.16 -0.19
N ARG A 464 -13.81 -11.13 0.66
CA ARG A 464 -15.01 -10.93 1.50
C ARG A 464 -15.98 -10.00 0.81
N LEU A 465 -17.24 -10.42 0.68
CA LEU A 465 -18.33 -9.61 0.16
C LEU A 465 -18.72 -8.53 1.18
N ALA A 466 -18.92 -7.31 0.72
CA ALA A 466 -19.29 -6.15 1.54
C ALA A 466 -20.75 -5.73 1.36
N SER A 467 -21.49 -6.38 0.46
CA SER A 467 -22.90 -6.13 0.14
C SER A 467 -23.61 -7.41 -0.30
N GLY A 468 -24.94 -7.34 -0.48
CA GLY A 468 -25.78 -8.46 -0.89
C GLY A 468 -26.15 -9.42 0.23
N ALA A 469 -26.87 -10.50 -0.10
CA ALA A 469 -27.34 -11.51 0.86
C ALA A 469 -26.19 -12.20 1.62
N HIS A 470 -25.01 -12.27 1.00
CA HIS A 470 -23.79 -12.86 1.55
C HIS A 470 -22.79 -11.84 2.11
N ALA A 471 -23.22 -10.62 2.46
CA ALA A 471 -22.36 -9.60 3.07
C ALA A 471 -21.66 -10.13 4.35
N GLY A 472 -20.37 -9.86 4.48
CA GLY A 472 -19.51 -10.39 5.55
C GLY A 472 -18.99 -11.81 5.30
N GLN A 473 -19.56 -12.55 4.36
CA GLN A 473 -19.09 -13.88 3.95
C GLN A 473 -18.04 -13.80 2.84
N TRP A 474 -17.34 -14.90 2.63
CA TRP A 474 -16.20 -14.99 1.72
C TRP A 474 -16.55 -15.83 0.48
N VAL A 475 -16.08 -15.44 -0.69
CA VAL A 475 -16.10 -16.24 -1.91
C VAL A 475 -14.69 -16.42 -2.43
N ARG A 476 -14.43 -17.48 -3.19
CA ARG A 476 -13.07 -17.77 -3.68
C ARG A 476 -12.59 -16.65 -4.61
N LEU A 477 -11.28 -16.47 -4.67
CA LEU A 477 -10.65 -15.45 -5.50
C LEU A 477 -11.02 -15.60 -6.99
N ASP A 478 -11.17 -16.83 -7.47
CA ASP A 478 -11.50 -17.18 -8.86
C ASP A 478 -13.00 -17.03 -9.20
N THR A 479 -13.87 -16.79 -8.22
CA THR A 479 -15.28 -16.43 -8.43
C THR A 479 -15.43 -15.03 -9.04
N LEU A 480 -14.57 -14.08 -8.66
CA LEU A 480 -14.77 -12.65 -8.93
C LEU A 480 -13.67 -12.05 -9.81
N ARG A 481 -14.06 -11.16 -10.72
CA ARG A 481 -13.17 -10.24 -11.42
C ARG A 481 -13.46 -8.81 -10.95
N SER A 482 -12.51 -8.21 -10.26
CA SER A 482 -12.58 -6.79 -9.88
C SER A 482 -12.08 -5.87 -11.00
N ALA A 483 -12.52 -4.61 -10.97
CA ALA A 483 -11.97 -3.58 -11.86
C ALA A 483 -10.53 -3.22 -11.45
N GLY A 484 -9.69 -2.87 -12.44
CA GLY A 484 -8.27 -2.52 -12.24
C GLY A 484 -7.35 -3.27 -13.22
N PRO A 485 -6.02 -3.05 -13.14
CA PRO A 485 -5.03 -3.78 -13.94
C PRO A 485 -4.95 -5.26 -13.56
N ALA A 486 -4.73 -6.12 -14.56
CA ALA A 486 -4.61 -7.58 -14.45
C ALA A 486 -3.17 -8.09 -14.25
#